data_AF-A0A935LV40-F1
#
_entry.id   AF-A0A935LV40-F1
#
_cell.length_a   1.000
_cell.length_b   1.000
_cell.length_c   1.000
_cell.angle_alpha   90.00
_cell.angle_beta   90.00
_cell.angle_gamma   90.00
#
_symmetry.space_group_name_H-M   'P 1'
#
loop_
_entity.id
_entity.type
_entity.pdbx_description
1 polymer ?
#
loop_
_entity_poly.entity_id
_entity_poly.type
_entity_poly.pdbx_seq_one_letter_code
_entity_poly.pdbx_strand_id
1 'polypeptide(L)'
;MKTTNGGNTWNIQNTGISNRLQSIFFINSNTGYIVGDSGLILKTTNGGDPIGIFQINTEVPDKITLSQNYPNPFNPSTDIEFEIPKSSYIKMTIYDISGKEIEVLYNGYLNQGNIQLDGMQ
;
A
#
# COMPACT_ATOMS: atom_id res chain seq x y z
N MET A 1 3.35 19.00 5.30
CA MET A 1 4.47 18.05 5.53
C MET A 1 4.75 17.96 7.02
N LYS A 2 5.10 16.77 7.54
CA LYS A 2 5.35 16.52 8.97
C LYS A 2 6.59 15.65 9.13
N THR A 3 7.35 15.85 10.21
CA THR A 3 8.46 14.99 10.63
C THR A 3 8.16 14.39 12.01
N THR A 4 8.65 13.18 12.27
CA THR A 4 8.60 12.51 13.57
C THR A 4 9.99 12.24 14.16
N ASN A 5 11.06 12.57 13.42
CA ASN A 5 12.45 12.28 13.79
C ASN A 5 13.33 13.53 13.79
N GLY A 6 12.76 14.68 14.19
CA GLY A 6 13.51 15.94 14.35
C GLY A 6 13.93 16.59 13.04
N GLY A 7 13.24 16.32 11.93
CA GLY A 7 13.50 16.97 10.63
C GLY A 7 14.41 16.18 9.69
N ASN A 8 14.86 14.99 10.08
CA ASN A 8 15.69 14.12 9.24
C ASN A 8 14.91 13.56 8.04
N THR A 9 13.62 13.27 8.22
CA THR A 9 12.71 12.88 7.13
C THR A 9 11.37 13.61 7.24
N TRP A 10 10.76 13.91 6.08
CA TRP A 10 9.50 14.63 5.98
C TRP A 10 8.46 13.82 5.21
N ASN A 11 7.31 13.61 5.84
CA ASN A 11 6.16 12.97 5.23
C ASN A 11 5.24 14.04 4.64
N ILE A 12 4.90 13.90 3.36
CA ILE A 12 3.94 14.79 2.70
C ILE A 12 2.56 14.55 3.30
N GLN A 13 1.83 15.63 3.58
CA GLN A 13 0.46 15.59 4.05
C GLN A 13 -0.43 16.17 2.96
N ASN A 14 -1.08 15.29 2.21
CA ASN A 14 -2.01 15.70 1.17
C ASN A 14 -3.38 15.96 1.81
N THR A 15 -3.77 17.22 1.86
CA THR A 15 -5.07 17.67 2.37
C THR A 15 -6.18 17.61 1.30
N GLY A 16 -5.85 17.23 0.06
CA GLY A 16 -6.80 17.12 -1.05
C GLY A 16 -7.34 18.44 -1.59
N ILE A 17 -6.78 19.57 -1.14
CA ILE A 17 -7.21 20.93 -1.48
C ILE A 17 -6.10 21.69 -2.19
N SER A 18 -6.49 22.52 -3.14
CA SER A 18 -5.58 23.34 -3.96
C SER A 18 -5.42 24.77 -3.45
N ASN A 19 -6.22 25.18 -2.45
CA ASN A 19 -6.11 26.50 -1.83
C ASN A 19 -4.77 26.63 -1.11
N ARG A 20 -4.19 27.83 -1.19
CA ARG A 20 -2.97 28.17 -0.48
C ARG A 20 -3.24 28.18 1.02
N LEU A 21 -2.40 27.46 1.77
CA LEU A 21 -2.40 27.45 3.23
C LEU A 21 -1.51 28.60 3.72
N GLN A 22 -2.02 29.41 4.65
CA GLN A 22 -1.38 30.65 5.09
C GLN A 22 -0.78 30.54 6.50
N SER A 23 -1.42 29.79 7.40
CA SER A 23 -0.93 29.63 8.77
C SER A 23 -1.39 28.32 9.39
N ILE A 24 -0.62 27.84 10.37
CA ILE A 24 -0.87 26.62 11.14
C ILE A 24 -0.70 26.91 12.64
N PHE A 25 -1.58 26.35 13.45
CA PHE A 25 -1.55 26.49 14.90
C PHE A 25 -1.93 25.18 15.59
N PHE A 26 -1.18 24.78 16.63
CA PHE A 26 -1.45 23.59 17.43
C PHE A 26 -1.80 23.97 18.87
N ILE A 27 -2.91 23.43 19.38
CA ILE A 27 -3.27 23.56 20.79
C ILE A 27 -2.65 22.46 21.65
N ASN A 28 -2.28 21.34 21.03
CA ASN A 28 -1.51 20.23 21.60
C ASN A 28 -0.89 19.41 20.46
N SER A 29 -0.14 18.35 20.79
CA SER A 29 0.55 17.52 19.80
C SER A 29 -0.36 16.88 18.74
N ASN A 30 -1.65 16.72 19.06
CA ASN A 30 -2.60 15.98 18.23
C ASN A 30 -3.64 16.91 17.58
N THR A 31 -3.95 18.05 18.17
CA THR A 31 -5.00 18.94 17.67
C THR A 31 -4.42 20.23 17.15
N GLY A 32 -4.66 20.48 15.86
CA GLY A 32 -4.19 21.67 15.17
C GLY A 32 -5.17 22.16 14.12
N TYR A 33 -4.99 23.42 13.74
CA TYR A 33 -5.82 24.14 12.80
C TYR A 33 -4.94 24.77 11.74
N ILE A 34 -5.39 24.71 10.48
CA ILE A 34 -4.75 25.37 9.35
C ILE A 34 -5.77 26.33 8.75
N VAL A 35 -5.32 27.54 8.45
CA VAL A 35 -6.13 28.53 7.73
C VAL A 35 -5.50 28.82 6.38
N GLY A 36 -6.34 29.08 5.39
CA GLY A 36 -5.92 29.35 4.02
C GLY A 36 -6.83 30.33 3.30
N ASP A 37 -6.58 30.50 2.01
CA ASP A 37 -7.33 31.41 1.17
C ASP A 37 -8.84 31.06 1.14
N SER A 38 -9.66 32.05 0.81
CA SER A 38 -11.12 31.90 0.65
C SER A 38 -11.85 31.39 1.91
N GLY A 39 -11.31 31.70 3.11
CA GLY A 39 -11.92 31.29 4.38
C GLY A 39 -11.75 29.81 4.71
N LEU A 40 -10.82 29.12 4.05
CA LEU A 40 -10.51 27.72 4.32
C LEU A 40 -10.00 27.54 5.76
N ILE A 41 -10.65 26.65 6.50
CA ILE A 41 -10.21 26.21 7.83
C ILE A 41 -10.19 24.69 7.84
N LEU A 42 -9.02 24.11 8.10
CA LEU A 42 -8.86 22.67 8.32
C LEU A 42 -8.55 22.40 9.78
N LYS A 43 -9.04 21.27 10.28
CA LYS A 43 -8.74 20.76 11.61
C LYS A 43 -8.14 19.37 11.50
N THR A 44 -7.08 19.12 12.25
CA THR A 44 -6.56 17.77 12.55
C THR A 44 -6.77 17.46 14.03
N THR A 45 -7.04 16.20 14.34
CA THR A 45 -7.08 15.65 15.71
C THR A 45 -6.06 14.52 15.92
N ASN A 46 -5.19 14.28 14.93
CA ASN A 46 -4.13 13.29 14.93
C ASN A 46 -2.76 13.90 14.59
N GLY A 47 -2.57 15.20 14.83
CA GLY A 47 -1.28 15.86 14.69
C GLY A 47 -0.84 16.04 13.24
N GLY A 48 -1.78 15.95 12.28
CA GLY A 48 -1.46 15.89 10.86
C GLY A 48 -0.77 14.58 10.46
N ASP A 49 -1.08 13.48 11.15
CA ASP A 49 -0.72 12.15 10.67
C ASP A 49 -1.60 11.80 9.46
N PRO A 50 -1.01 11.34 8.35
CA PRO A 50 -1.75 10.81 7.23
C PRO A 50 -2.52 9.58 7.69
N ILE A 51 -3.75 9.47 7.22
CA ILE A 51 -4.57 8.28 7.43
C ILE A 51 -3.94 7.17 6.56
N GLY A 52 -3.08 6.36 7.18
CA GLY A 52 -2.75 5.00 6.71
C GLY A 52 -2.04 4.85 5.37
N ILE A 53 -1.22 5.80 4.93
CA ILE A 53 -0.22 5.53 3.88
C ILE A 53 1.06 6.30 4.19
N PHE A 54 1.96 5.65 4.93
CA PHE A 54 3.36 6.02 5.03
C PHE A 54 4.18 4.90 4.40
N GLN A 55 4.98 5.22 3.39
CA GLN A 55 6.01 4.31 2.93
C GLN A 55 7.20 4.41 3.89
N ILE A 56 7.29 3.43 4.79
CA ILE A 56 8.48 3.12 5.56
C ILE A 56 8.65 1.61 5.52
N ASN A 57 9.76 1.13 4.96
CA ASN A 57 10.02 -0.29 4.80
C ASN A 57 9.96 -1.01 6.17
N THR A 58 8.91 -1.81 6.39
CA THR A 58 8.75 -2.88 7.40
C THR A 58 7.40 -3.58 7.11
N GLU A 59 7.38 -4.44 6.09
CA GLU A 59 6.15 -5.01 5.54
C GLU A 59 5.71 -6.26 6.30
N VAL A 60 4.57 -6.15 7.00
CA VAL A 60 3.54 -7.16 6.85
C VAL A 60 2.57 -6.55 5.84
N PRO A 61 2.52 -7.01 4.59
CA PRO A 61 1.74 -6.32 3.57
C PRO A 61 0.26 -6.42 3.94
N ASP A 62 -0.59 -5.46 3.60
CA ASP A 62 -2.05 -5.55 3.82
C ASP A 62 -2.80 -6.06 2.57
N LYS A 63 -2.07 -6.32 1.48
CA LYS A 63 -2.59 -6.73 0.18
C LYS A 63 -1.77 -7.88 -0.39
N ILE A 64 -2.45 -8.83 -1.03
CA ILE A 64 -1.77 -9.82 -1.87
C ILE A 64 -1.28 -9.08 -3.11
N THR A 65 0.03 -9.06 -3.32
CA THR A 65 0.70 -8.48 -4.48
C THR A 65 1.16 -9.62 -5.39
N LEU A 66 0.89 -9.51 -6.69
CA LEU A 66 1.38 -10.44 -7.69
C LEU A 66 2.53 -9.76 -8.44
N SER A 67 3.72 -10.36 -8.41
CA SER A 67 4.87 -9.89 -9.17
C SER A 67 4.66 -10.13 -10.68
N GLN A 68 5.37 -9.36 -11.52
CA GLN A 68 5.44 -9.72 -12.93
C GLN A 68 6.18 -11.06 -13.06
N ASN A 69 5.54 -12.00 -13.75
CA ASN A 69 6.11 -13.28 -14.13
C ASN A 69 7.48 -13.07 -14.78
N TYR A 70 8.52 -13.68 -14.21
CA TYR A 70 9.86 -13.70 -14.78
C TYR A 70 10.31 -15.15 -14.99
N PRO A 71 10.92 -15.48 -16.15
CA PRO A 71 11.16 -14.61 -17.29
C PRO A 71 9.94 -14.49 -18.22
N ASN A 72 9.43 -13.26 -18.36
CA ASN A 72 8.54 -12.86 -19.45
C ASN A 72 9.33 -11.98 -20.44
N PRO A 73 9.45 -12.33 -21.76
CA PRO A 73 9.02 -13.54 -22.49
C PRO A 73 10.20 -14.49 -22.83
N PHE A 74 10.11 -15.74 -23.32
CA PHE A 74 9.30 -16.94 -23.02
C PHE A 74 10.36 -18.02 -22.68
N ASN A 75 10.30 -18.62 -21.49
CA ASN A 75 10.96 -19.88 -21.15
C ASN A 75 9.82 -20.82 -20.72
N PRO A 76 9.83 -22.14 -20.98
CA PRO A 76 8.65 -23.01 -20.87
C PRO A 76 8.18 -23.26 -19.42
N SER A 77 8.68 -22.46 -18.49
CA SER A 77 8.26 -22.36 -17.10
C SER A 77 8.38 -20.89 -16.72
N THR A 78 7.42 -20.43 -15.95
CA THR A 78 7.41 -19.10 -15.33
C THR A 78 7.25 -19.29 -13.84
N ASP A 79 7.97 -18.48 -13.08
CA ASP A 79 7.80 -18.43 -11.63
C ASP A 79 6.79 -17.33 -11.29
N ILE A 80 5.77 -17.68 -10.49
CA ILE A 80 4.84 -16.71 -9.91
C ILE A 80 5.31 -16.41 -8.50
N GLU A 81 5.64 -15.15 -8.25
CA GLU A 81 5.97 -14.64 -6.92
C GLU A 81 4.85 -13.75 -6.40
N PHE A 82 4.43 -13.97 -5.16
CA PHE A 82 3.42 -13.16 -4.49
C PHE A 82 3.65 -13.10 -2.98
N GLU A 83 3.21 -12.01 -2.37
CA GLU A 83 3.35 -11.81 -0.94
C GLU A 83 2.02 -12.03 -0.21
N ILE A 84 2.10 -12.74 0.93
CA ILE A 84 0.96 -12.99 1.78
C ILE A 84 1.06 -12.10 3.04
N PRO A 85 0.13 -11.13 3.18
CA PRO A 85 -0.08 -10.34 4.38
C PRO A 85 -0.14 -11.08 5.70
N LYS A 86 -0.93 -12.14 5.68
CA LYS A 86 -1.40 -12.77 6.88
C LYS A 86 -1.78 -14.17 6.51
N SER A 87 -1.41 -15.12 7.36
CA SER A 87 -1.73 -16.51 7.14
C SER A 87 -3.23 -16.65 6.86
N SER A 88 -3.56 -17.15 5.67
CA SER A 88 -4.93 -17.18 5.15
C SER A 88 -5.08 -18.27 4.10
N TYR A 89 -6.34 -18.56 3.75
CA TYR A 89 -6.67 -19.50 2.69
C TYR A 89 -6.57 -18.79 1.34
N ILE A 90 -5.77 -19.34 0.43
CA ILE A 90 -5.47 -18.80 -0.89
C ILE A 90 -5.92 -19.80 -1.95
N LYS A 91 -6.64 -19.32 -2.97
CA LYS A 91 -6.93 -20.04 -4.22
C LYS A 91 -6.37 -19.23 -5.39
N MET A 92 -5.46 -19.82 -6.15
CA MET A 92 -4.89 -19.23 -7.35
C MET A 92 -5.41 -19.96 -8.58
N THR A 93 -5.94 -19.22 -9.55
CA THR A 93 -6.61 -19.79 -10.73
C THR A 93 -6.23 -19.01 -11.97
N ILE A 94 -5.84 -19.72 -13.03
CA ILE A 94 -5.58 -19.17 -14.35
C ILE A 94 -6.89 -19.09 -15.13
N TYR A 95 -7.14 -17.92 -15.72
CA TYR A 95 -8.27 -17.68 -16.60
C TYR A 95 -7.79 -17.34 -18.00
N ASP A 96 -8.55 -17.74 -19.02
CA ASP A 96 -8.36 -17.19 -20.37
C ASP A 96 -8.94 -15.78 -20.50
N ILE A 97 -8.72 -15.13 -21.65
CA ILE A 97 -9.24 -13.78 -21.94
C ILE A 97 -10.77 -13.71 -22.00
N SER A 98 -11.46 -14.85 -22.07
CA SER A 98 -12.91 -14.92 -22.01
C SER A 98 -13.44 -15.05 -20.58
N GLY A 99 -12.54 -15.18 -19.59
CA GLY A 99 -12.88 -15.40 -18.19
C GLY A 99 -13.17 -16.86 -17.83
N LYS A 100 -12.83 -17.82 -18.70
CA LYS A 100 -12.96 -19.25 -18.40
C LYS A 100 -11.78 -19.72 -17.54
N GLU A 101 -12.07 -20.43 -16.44
CA GLU A 101 -11.05 -21.12 -15.64
C GLU A 101 -10.32 -22.18 -16.49
N ILE A 102 -9.00 -22.05 -16.60
CA ILE A 102 -8.12 -23.01 -17.28
C ILE A 102 -7.55 -23.99 -16.27
N GLU A 103 -7.03 -23.51 -15.15
CA GLU A 103 -6.37 -24.34 -14.15
C GLU A 103 -6.33 -23.68 -12.77
N VAL A 104 -6.35 -24.48 -11.69
CA VAL A 104 -6.13 -24.03 -10.31
C VAL A 104 -4.70 -24.41 -9.90
N LEU A 105 -3.84 -23.41 -9.75
CA LEU A 105 -2.43 -23.59 -9.42
C LEU A 105 -2.20 -23.89 -7.94
N TYR A 106 -3.05 -23.34 -7.08
CA TYR A 106 -2.97 -23.53 -5.64
C TYR A 106 -4.36 -23.38 -4.99
N ASN A 107 -4.64 -24.18 -3.95
CA ASN A 107 -5.88 -24.10 -3.19
C ASN A 107 -5.67 -24.62 -1.75
N GLY A 108 -5.30 -23.74 -0.83
CA GLY A 108 -4.91 -24.15 0.53
C GLY A 108 -4.58 -23.00 1.47
N TYR A 109 -4.19 -23.34 2.70
CA TYR A 109 -3.68 -22.36 3.67
C TYR A 109 -2.20 -22.09 3.44
N LEU A 110 -1.84 -20.81 3.34
CA LEU A 110 -0.46 -20.37 3.33
C LEU A 110 -0.19 -19.45 4.50
N ASN A 111 1.05 -19.49 5.00
CA ASN A 111 1.51 -18.58 6.03
C ASN A 111 1.87 -17.23 5.42
N GLN A 112 1.88 -16.20 6.27
CA GLN A 112 2.43 -14.90 5.93
C GLN A 112 3.86 -15.01 5.39
N GLY A 113 4.19 -14.21 4.36
CA GLY A 113 5.53 -14.10 3.78
C GLY A 113 5.52 -14.09 2.25
N ASN A 114 6.72 -14.04 1.67
CA ASN A 114 6.93 -14.16 0.22
C ASN A 114 6.83 -15.63 -0.20
N ILE A 115 6.00 -15.92 -1.21
CA ILE A 115 5.79 -17.25 -1.76
C ILE A 115 6.13 -17.22 -3.24
N GLN A 116 6.92 -18.21 -3.67
CA GLN A 116 7.23 -18.47 -5.07
C GLN A 116 6.61 -19.82 -5.45
N LEU A 117 5.86 -19.85 -6.56
CA LEU A 117 5.37 -21.07 -7.19
C LEU A 117 6.20 -21.29 -8.46
N ASP A 118 7.06 -22.31 -8.41
CA ASP A 118 7.97 -22.66 -9.49
C ASP A 118 7.30 -23.50 -10.56
N GLY A 119 7.73 -23.33 -11.82
CA GLY A 119 7.67 -24.42 -12.79
C GLY A 119 6.29 -24.79 -13.34
N MET A 120 5.37 -23.83 -13.47
CA MET A 120 4.09 -24.09 -14.13
C MET A 120 4.32 -24.24 -15.64
N GLN A 121 4.00 -25.43 -16.17
CA GLN A 121 4.13 -25.81 -17.58
C GLN A 121 2.82 -25.58 -18.34
#